data_AF-A0A099IBN6-F1
#
_entry.id   AF-A0A099IBN6-F1
#
_cell.length_a   1.000
_cell.length_b   1.000
_cell.length_c   1.000
_cell.angle_alpha   90.00
_cell.angle_beta   90.00
_cell.angle_gamma   90.00
#
_symmetry.space_group_name_H-M   'P 1'
#
loop_
_entity.id
_entity.type
_entity.pdbx_description
1 polymer ?
#
loop_
_entity_poly.entity_id
_entity_poly.type
_entity_poly.pdbx_seq_one_letter_code
_entity_poly.pdbx_strand_id
1 'polypeptide(L)'
;MSMKYKKELSYVCLGISITAMLLYFYLTIENYLNFSGIVMFSVLICSTLILGVCLQNRLYDTQKQTRNLRLMWTVLFSFYIFQMIYILFFASEFARDYVDLRSQSYPDALRMQWEYGTSLKPFATIHQMMAIFDMPYVDNRIAVMNLLGNFVAFMPFSFFLLLLTDWAKRPVKLLLRMAFIIIMVEILQFFTLSGTMDIDDFILNFSGVLLSYIILRFTPLYKSLSVFLKK
;
A
#
# COMPACT_ATOMS: atom_id res chain seq x y z
N MET A 1 7.85 9.73 34.99
CA MET A 1 6.77 10.47 34.31
C MET A 1 5.43 10.08 34.93
N SER A 2 4.71 11.02 35.55
CA SER A 2 3.42 10.76 36.24
C SER A 2 2.34 10.28 35.24
N MET A 3 1.39 9.47 35.71
CA MET A 3 0.28 8.90 34.91
C MET A 3 -0.50 9.98 34.13
N LYS A 4 -0.63 11.19 34.69
CA LYS A 4 -1.26 12.34 34.04
C LYS A 4 -0.51 12.74 32.76
N TYR A 5 0.81 12.86 32.82
CA TYR A 5 1.63 13.26 31.67
C TYR A 5 1.59 12.25 30.53
N LYS A 6 1.51 10.95 30.82
CA LYS A 6 1.38 9.92 29.78
C LYS A 6 0.06 10.03 29.01
N LYS A 7 -1.02 10.40 29.71
CA LYS A 7 -2.35 10.59 29.13
C LYS A 7 -2.41 11.83 28.25
N GLU A 8 -1.90 12.96 28.74
CA GLU A 8 -1.80 14.20 27.95
C GLU A 8 -0.96 13.99 26.69
N LEU A 9 0.21 13.35 26.83
CA LEU A 9 1.08 13.04 25.69
C LEU A 9 0.38 12.15 24.65
N SER A 10 -0.38 11.15 25.10
CA SER A 10 -1.18 10.30 24.21
C SER A 10 -2.19 11.10 23.39
N TYR A 11 -2.94 12.02 24.03
CA TYR A 11 -3.90 12.86 23.32
C TYR A 11 -3.23 13.82 22.35
N VAL A 12 -2.06 14.38 22.70
CA VAL A 12 -1.27 15.21 21.79
C VAL A 12 -0.84 14.41 20.56
N CYS A 13 -0.31 13.19 20.74
CA CYS A 13 0.07 12.32 19.61
C CYS A 13 -1.11 11.97 18.71
N LEU A 14 -2.27 11.63 19.28
CA LEU A 14 -3.48 11.35 18.51
C LEU A 14 -4.01 12.59 17.79
N GLY A 15 -3.96 13.75 18.43
CA GLY A 15 -4.33 15.03 17.83
C GLY A 15 -3.46 15.36 16.62
N ILE A 16 -2.12 15.23 16.75
CA ILE A 16 -1.17 15.41 15.65
C ILE A 16 -1.45 14.44 14.52
N SER A 17 -1.70 13.17 14.81
CA SER A 17 -2.01 12.17 13.79
C SER A 17 -3.27 12.54 13.00
N ILE A 18 -4.35 12.94 13.68
CA ILE A 18 -5.61 13.33 13.03
C ILE A 18 -5.42 14.57 12.17
N THR A 19 -4.79 15.62 12.70
CA THR A 19 -4.58 16.87 11.95
C THR A 19 -3.67 16.66 10.75
N ALA A 20 -2.58 15.89 10.91
CA ALA A 20 -1.69 15.54 9.81
C ALA A 20 -2.39 14.70 8.74
N MET A 21 -3.30 13.79 9.13
CA MET A 21 -4.05 12.95 8.19
C MET A 21 -5.09 13.75 7.40
N LEU A 22 -5.77 14.72 8.03
CA LEU A 22 -6.67 15.64 7.33
C LEU A 22 -5.91 16.54 6.35
N LEU A 23 -4.77 17.09 6.77
CA LEU A 23 -3.91 17.89 5.90
C LEU A 23 -3.37 17.05 4.74
N TYR A 24 -2.93 15.83 5.01
CA TYR A 24 -2.46 14.89 3.98
C TYR A 24 -3.54 14.63 2.92
N PHE A 25 -4.79 14.36 3.33
CA PHE A 25 -5.87 14.13 2.37
C PHE A 25 -6.11 15.35 1.48
N TYR A 26 -6.16 16.55 2.07
CA TYR A 26 -6.31 17.78 1.31
C TYR A 26 -5.18 17.96 0.29
N LEU A 27 -3.91 17.87 0.74
CA LEU A 27 -2.76 18.06 -0.14
C LEU A 27 -2.63 16.97 -1.22
N THR A 28 -3.05 15.74 -0.92
CA THR A 28 -3.05 14.63 -1.89
C THR A 28 -4.10 14.83 -2.98
N ILE A 29 -5.33 15.22 -2.61
CA ILE A 29 -6.43 15.44 -3.56
C ILE A 29 -6.11 16.61 -4.50
N GLU A 30 -5.50 17.67 -3.96
CA GLU A 30 -5.06 18.83 -4.73
C GLU A 30 -3.73 18.58 -5.50
N ASN A 31 -3.18 17.36 -5.44
CA ASN A 31 -1.92 16.97 -6.09
C ASN A 31 -0.70 17.85 -5.73
N TYR A 32 -0.67 18.40 -4.51
CA TYR A 32 0.48 19.17 -4.01
C TYR A 32 1.64 18.30 -3.50
N LEU A 33 1.38 17.03 -3.16
CA LEU A 33 2.39 16.12 -2.62
C LEU A 33 3.06 15.32 -3.73
N ASN A 34 4.39 15.39 -3.80
CA ASN A 34 5.19 14.40 -4.50
C ASN A 34 5.33 13.12 -3.67
N PHE A 35 5.90 12.07 -4.25
CA PHE A 35 6.10 10.76 -3.63
C PHE A 35 6.88 10.84 -2.32
N SER A 36 7.94 11.67 -2.28
CA SER A 36 8.70 11.92 -1.04
C SER A 36 7.81 12.51 0.06
N GLY A 37 7.01 13.53 -0.27
CA GLY A 37 6.03 14.14 0.62
C GLY A 37 5.02 13.11 1.12
N ILE A 38 4.51 12.25 0.23
CA ILE A 38 3.61 11.17 0.60
C ILE A 38 4.24 10.27 1.66
N VAL A 39 5.48 9.82 1.44
CA VAL A 39 6.21 8.97 2.38
C VAL A 39 6.44 9.69 3.72
N MET A 40 6.87 10.94 3.71
CA MET A 40 7.13 11.71 4.94
C MET A 40 5.87 11.88 5.80
N PHE A 41 4.76 12.29 5.19
CA PHE A 41 3.48 12.39 5.90
C PHE A 41 3.02 11.03 6.43
N SER A 42 3.20 9.96 5.65
CA SER A 42 2.87 8.60 6.09
C SER A 42 3.63 8.20 7.35
N VAL A 43 4.94 8.44 7.37
CA VAL A 43 5.80 8.13 8.53
C VAL A 43 5.35 8.93 9.75
N LEU A 44 5.07 10.23 9.59
CA LEU A 44 4.58 11.07 10.67
C LEU A 44 3.24 10.58 11.23
N ILE A 45 2.25 10.33 10.36
CA ILE A 45 0.92 9.87 10.75
C ILE A 45 0.99 8.51 11.45
N CYS A 46 1.69 7.54 10.85
CA CYS A 46 1.83 6.19 11.40
C CYS A 46 2.55 6.20 12.74
N SER A 47 3.68 6.90 12.85
CA SER A 47 4.45 6.95 14.10
C SER A 47 3.67 7.62 15.23
N THR A 48 3.02 8.75 14.97
CA THR A 48 2.24 9.48 15.98
C THR A 48 0.97 8.72 16.39
N LEU A 49 0.28 8.06 15.47
CA LEU A 49 -0.87 7.22 15.78
C LEU A 49 -0.47 6.02 16.66
N ILE A 50 0.56 5.28 16.26
CA ILE A 50 1.03 4.11 16.99
C ILE A 50 1.50 4.51 18.39
N LEU A 51 2.31 5.56 18.50
CA LEU A 51 2.76 6.08 19.80
C LEU A 51 1.59 6.52 20.67
N GLY A 52 0.63 7.26 20.10
CA GLY A 52 -0.57 7.73 20.79
C GLY A 52 -1.38 6.58 21.38
N VAL A 53 -1.68 5.55 20.58
CA VAL A 53 -2.45 4.37 21.01
C VAL A 53 -1.65 3.52 22.01
N CYS A 54 -0.36 3.31 21.81
CA CYS A 54 0.49 2.56 22.74
C CYS A 54 0.58 3.25 24.12
N LEU A 55 0.72 4.58 24.16
CA LEU A 55 0.70 5.36 25.40
C LEU A 55 -0.67 5.29 26.08
N GLN A 56 -1.75 5.39 25.29
CA GLN A 56 -3.12 5.30 25.78
C GLN A 56 -3.39 3.96 26.46
N ASN A 57 -2.95 2.88 25.81
CA ASN A 57 -3.22 1.52 26.24
C ASN A 57 -2.57 1.17 27.59
N ARG A 58 -1.44 1.80 27.95
CA ARG A 58 -0.82 1.64 29.28
C ARG A 58 -1.71 2.08 30.44
N LEU A 59 -2.78 2.82 30.18
CA LEU A 59 -3.70 3.38 31.17
C LEU A 59 -5.03 2.59 31.28
N TYR A 60 -5.27 1.65 30.36
CA TYR A 60 -6.54 0.94 30.24
C TYR A 60 -6.40 -0.56 30.50
N ASP A 61 -7.52 -1.19 30.82
CA ASP A 61 -7.67 -2.63 30.97
C ASP A 61 -7.51 -3.38 29.62
N THR A 62 -7.20 -4.67 29.70
CA THR A 62 -6.88 -5.52 28.53
C THR A 62 -7.99 -5.51 27.46
N GLN A 63 -9.26 -5.41 27.85
CA GLN A 63 -10.38 -5.37 26.90
C GLN A 63 -10.35 -4.08 26.08
N LYS A 64 -10.19 -2.92 26.73
CA LYS A 64 -10.05 -1.63 26.03
C LYS A 64 -8.77 -1.54 25.21
N GLN A 65 -7.65 -2.08 25.70
CA GLN A 65 -6.40 -2.14 24.94
C GLN A 65 -6.58 -2.86 23.60
N THR A 66 -7.19 -4.03 23.63
CA THR A 66 -7.47 -4.85 22.44
C THR A 66 -8.35 -4.10 21.44
N ARG A 67 -9.40 -3.43 21.94
CA ARG A 67 -10.29 -2.60 21.11
C ARG A 67 -9.53 -1.46 20.45
N ASN A 68 -8.71 -0.73 21.19
CA ASN A 68 -7.93 0.41 20.68
C ASN A 68 -6.92 -0.04 19.62
N LEU A 69 -6.21 -1.16 19.85
CA LEU A 69 -5.28 -1.73 18.86
C LEU A 69 -6.02 -2.13 17.58
N ARG A 70 -7.18 -2.79 17.69
CA ARG A 70 -7.97 -3.16 16.51
C ARG A 70 -8.40 -1.93 15.71
N LEU A 71 -8.89 -0.88 16.37
CA LEU A 71 -9.23 0.38 15.71
C LEU A 71 -8.02 1.03 15.03
N MET A 72 -6.87 1.08 15.70
CA MET A 72 -5.63 1.61 15.14
C MET A 72 -5.25 0.90 13.85
N TRP A 73 -5.23 -0.43 13.85
CA TRP A 73 -4.88 -1.22 12.67
C TRP A 73 -5.89 -1.06 11.54
N THR A 74 -7.19 -0.94 11.86
CA THR A 74 -8.22 -0.63 10.86
C THR A 74 -7.98 0.74 10.22
N VAL A 75 -7.70 1.77 11.03
CA VAL A 75 -7.43 3.13 10.53
C VAL A 75 -6.18 3.15 9.64
N LEU A 76 -5.09 2.50 10.07
CA LEU A 76 -3.86 2.38 9.28
C LEU A 76 -4.10 1.62 7.97
N PHE A 77 -4.91 0.56 7.98
CA PHE A 77 -5.25 -0.16 6.77
C PHE A 77 -6.07 0.69 5.81
N SER A 78 -7.10 1.39 6.29
CA SER A 78 -7.90 2.30 5.46
C SER A 78 -7.05 3.43 4.88
N PHE A 79 -6.14 3.98 5.67
CA PHE A 79 -5.19 4.99 5.18
C PHE A 79 -4.30 4.42 4.07
N TYR A 80 -3.68 3.26 4.28
CA TYR A 80 -2.89 2.58 3.25
C TYR A 80 -3.68 2.31 1.96
N ILE A 81 -4.93 1.85 2.05
CA ILE A 81 -5.78 1.63 0.87
C ILE A 81 -6.00 2.93 0.10
N PHE A 82 -6.26 4.04 0.80
CA PHE A 82 -6.38 5.35 0.16
C PHE A 82 -5.10 5.71 -0.60
N GLN A 83 -3.92 5.49 0.00
CA GLN A 83 -2.64 5.77 -0.64
C GLN A 83 -2.39 4.91 -1.88
N MET A 84 -2.72 3.61 -1.79
CA MET A 84 -2.61 2.70 -2.92
C MET A 84 -3.49 3.15 -4.09
N ILE A 85 -4.74 3.51 -3.80
CA ILE A 85 -5.65 4.03 -4.84
C ILE A 85 -5.06 5.30 -5.46
N TYR A 86 -4.57 6.24 -4.65
CA TYR A 86 -3.96 7.45 -5.17
C TYR A 86 -2.73 7.17 -6.04
N ILE A 87 -1.76 6.38 -5.56
CA ILE A 87 -0.50 6.11 -6.27
C ILE A 87 -0.75 5.34 -7.58
N LEU A 88 -1.66 4.36 -7.57
CA LEU A 88 -1.91 3.53 -8.75
C LEU A 88 -2.70 4.27 -9.84
N PHE A 89 -3.60 5.18 -9.45
CA PHE A 89 -4.59 5.75 -10.37
C PHE A 89 -4.51 7.25 -10.61
N PHE A 90 -3.91 8.02 -9.69
CA PHE A 90 -4.02 9.49 -9.71
C PHE A 90 -2.68 10.21 -9.54
N ALA A 91 -1.63 9.54 -9.08
CA ALA A 91 -0.35 10.19 -8.83
C ALA A 91 0.32 10.67 -10.13
N SER A 92 0.42 12.00 -10.25
CA SER A 92 1.00 12.69 -11.42
C SER A 92 2.48 12.36 -11.64
N GLU A 93 3.23 12.10 -10.58
CA GLU A 93 4.65 11.70 -10.66
C GLU A 93 4.85 10.37 -11.41
N PHE A 94 3.82 9.53 -11.47
CA PHE A 94 3.79 8.29 -12.25
C PHE A 94 3.01 8.43 -13.55
N ALA A 95 2.81 9.67 -14.02
CA ALA A 95 2.09 10.03 -15.24
C ALA A 95 0.64 9.52 -15.30
N ARG A 96 -0.04 9.45 -14.15
CA ARG A 96 -1.42 8.93 -14.04
C ARG A 96 -2.51 9.99 -14.25
N ASP A 97 -2.15 11.28 -14.29
CA ASP A 97 -3.08 12.43 -14.34
C ASP A 97 -3.30 13.00 -15.75
N TYR A 98 -2.64 12.44 -16.78
CA TYR A 98 -2.73 12.91 -18.16
C TYR A 98 -3.94 12.35 -18.95
N VAL A 99 -4.78 11.53 -18.31
CA VAL A 99 -5.82 10.77 -18.99
C VAL A 99 -7.19 11.43 -18.85
N ASP A 100 -7.73 11.92 -19.96
CA ASP A 100 -9.15 12.29 -20.04
C ASP A 100 -10.00 11.13 -20.59
N LEU A 101 -10.64 10.40 -19.66
CA LEU A 101 -11.56 9.30 -19.94
C LEU A 101 -12.82 9.73 -20.71
N ARG A 102 -13.13 11.03 -20.77
CA ARG A 102 -14.27 11.59 -21.50
C ARG A 102 -13.90 12.09 -22.90
N SER A 103 -12.62 12.06 -23.24
CA SER A 103 -12.15 12.47 -24.56
C SER A 103 -12.70 11.53 -25.64
N GLN A 104 -13.00 12.08 -26.82
CA GLN A 104 -13.43 11.27 -27.97
C GLN A 104 -12.32 10.32 -28.43
N SER A 105 -11.06 10.60 -28.08
CA SER A 105 -9.88 9.80 -28.39
C SER A 105 -9.65 8.62 -27.44
N TYR A 106 -10.40 8.51 -26.33
CA TYR A 106 -10.24 7.44 -25.34
C TYR A 106 -10.32 6.03 -25.95
N PRO A 107 -11.29 5.69 -26.84
CA PRO A 107 -11.34 4.37 -27.47
C PRO A 107 -10.09 4.04 -28.28
N ASP A 108 -9.50 5.04 -28.95
CA ASP A 108 -8.27 4.85 -29.73
C ASP A 108 -7.05 4.69 -28.82
N ALA A 109 -6.95 5.47 -27.74
CA ALA A 109 -5.91 5.30 -26.73
C ALA A 109 -5.95 3.90 -26.08
N LEU A 110 -7.15 3.41 -25.80
CA LEU A 110 -7.40 2.09 -25.22
C LEU A 110 -7.01 0.96 -26.19
N ARG A 111 -7.25 1.14 -27.50
CA ARG A 111 -6.75 0.23 -28.56
C ARG A 111 -5.24 0.26 -28.68
N MET A 112 -4.63 1.44 -28.68
CA MET A 112 -3.17 1.58 -28.72
C MET A 112 -2.53 0.90 -27.52
N GLN A 113 -3.12 1.07 -26.33
CA GLN A 113 -2.66 0.39 -25.14
C GLN A 113 -2.79 -1.13 -25.27
N TRP A 114 -3.92 -1.65 -25.80
CA TRP A 114 -4.09 -3.07 -26.06
C TRP A 114 -3.00 -3.63 -26.98
N GLU A 115 -2.72 -2.95 -28.09
CA GLU A 115 -1.83 -3.45 -29.15
C GLU A 115 -0.34 -3.29 -28.82
N TYR A 116 0.05 -2.17 -28.19
CA TYR A 116 1.46 -1.82 -27.97
C TYR A 116 1.86 -1.76 -26.50
N GLY A 117 0.90 -1.54 -25.60
CA GLY A 117 1.12 -1.37 -24.18
C GLY A 117 0.88 -2.64 -23.35
N THR A 118 0.28 -3.70 -23.88
CA THR A 118 0.06 -4.93 -23.10
C THR A 118 1.18 -5.94 -23.30
N SER A 119 1.61 -6.56 -22.20
CA SER A 119 2.56 -7.67 -22.22
C SER A 119 1.98 -8.83 -21.44
N LEU A 120 1.55 -9.87 -22.15
CA LEU A 120 1.04 -11.11 -21.54
C LEU A 120 2.07 -12.23 -21.55
N LYS A 121 3.30 -11.96 -22.04
CA LYS A 121 4.39 -12.92 -22.07
C LYS A 121 5.16 -12.85 -20.74
N PRO A 122 5.12 -13.90 -19.91
CA PRO A 122 5.81 -13.88 -18.63
C PRO A 122 7.31 -13.63 -18.77
N PHE A 123 7.82 -12.82 -17.85
CA PHE A 123 9.19 -12.35 -17.68
C PHE A 123 9.73 -11.44 -18.79
N ALA A 124 8.94 -11.09 -19.80
CA ALA A 124 9.41 -10.27 -20.91
C ALA A 124 9.82 -8.87 -20.45
N THR A 125 8.97 -8.21 -19.66
CA THR A 125 9.21 -6.84 -19.17
C THR A 125 10.26 -6.85 -18.07
N ILE A 126 10.27 -7.86 -17.19
CA ILE A 126 11.33 -8.03 -16.19
C ILE A 126 12.69 -8.16 -16.87
N HIS A 127 12.82 -9.00 -17.90
CA HIS A 127 14.08 -9.14 -18.63
C HIS A 127 14.51 -7.84 -19.31
N GLN A 128 13.56 -7.10 -19.90
CA GLN A 128 13.85 -5.79 -20.49
C GLN A 128 14.35 -4.80 -19.45
N MET A 129 13.67 -4.69 -18.30
CA MET A 129 14.07 -3.82 -17.18
C MET A 129 15.42 -4.24 -16.59
N MET A 130 15.70 -5.55 -16.48
CA MET A 130 16.98 -6.08 -16.01
C MET A 130 18.13 -5.72 -16.96
N ALA A 131 17.90 -5.76 -18.27
CA ALA A 131 18.92 -5.38 -19.26
C ALA A 131 19.29 -3.88 -19.21
N ILE A 132 18.42 -3.01 -18.68
CA ILE A 132 18.72 -1.59 -18.49
C ILE A 132 19.86 -1.42 -17.48
N PHE A 133 19.96 -2.28 -16.46
CA PHE A 133 21.03 -2.20 -15.45
C PHE A 133 22.43 -2.42 -16.02
N ASP A 134 22.53 -3.15 -17.13
CA ASP A 134 23.78 -3.40 -17.83
C ASP A 134 24.18 -2.24 -18.77
N MET A 135 23.33 -1.22 -18.92
CA MET A 135 23.60 -0.06 -19.76
C MET A 135 24.13 1.13 -18.93
N PRO A 136 25.43 1.47 -19.02
CA PRO A 136 26.06 2.46 -18.14
C PRO A 136 25.58 3.90 -18.34
N TYR A 137 24.85 4.18 -19.43
CA TYR A 137 24.39 5.53 -19.80
C TYR A 137 22.89 5.76 -19.56
N VAL A 138 22.16 4.76 -19.06
CA VAL A 138 20.72 4.86 -18.80
C VAL A 138 20.48 4.97 -17.30
N ASP A 139 19.60 5.88 -16.89
CA ASP A 139 19.23 5.99 -15.48
C ASP A 139 18.34 4.81 -15.07
N ASN A 140 18.89 3.93 -14.24
CA ASN A 140 18.22 2.73 -13.75
C ASN A 140 17.05 3.01 -12.79
N ARG A 141 16.86 4.27 -12.34
CA ARG A 141 15.80 4.62 -11.38
C ARG A 141 14.41 4.21 -11.83
N ILE A 142 14.11 4.34 -13.12
CA ILE A 142 12.79 3.97 -13.66
C ILE A 142 12.59 2.45 -13.56
N ALA A 143 13.60 1.67 -13.96
CA ALA A 143 13.57 0.21 -13.86
C ALA A 143 13.45 -0.26 -12.41
N VAL A 144 14.19 0.36 -11.49
CA VAL A 144 14.10 0.08 -10.05
C VAL A 144 12.71 0.42 -9.52
N MET A 145 12.16 1.58 -9.85
CA MET A 145 10.82 1.99 -9.36
C MET A 145 9.73 1.05 -9.87
N ASN A 146 9.76 0.62 -11.13
CA ASN A 146 8.77 -0.31 -11.67
C ASN A 146 8.90 -1.70 -11.02
N LEU A 147 10.11 -2.29 -11.03
CA LEU A 147 10.31 -3.63 -10.49
C LEU A 147 10.08 -3.68 -8.97
N LEU A 148 10.71 -2.78 -8.23
CA LEU A 148 10.64 -2.76 -6.76
C LEU A 148 9.30 -2.23 -6.28
N GLY A 149 8.73 -1.22 -6.96
CA GLY A 149 7.42 -0.66 -6.64
C GLY A 149 6.34 -1.73 -6.71
N ASN A 150 6.25 -2.44 -7.83
CA ASN A 150 5.29 -3.54 -7.98
C ASN A 150 5.60 -4.69 -7.02
N PHE A 151 6.86 -5.03 -6.78
CA PHE A 151 7.17 -6.09 -5.81
C PHE A 151 6.72 -5.75 -4.37
N VAL A 152 6.86 -4.50 -3.93
CA VAL A 152 6.63 -4.11 -2.53
C VAL A 152 5.22 -3.58 -2.28
N ALA A 153 4.53 -3.02 -3.28
CA ALA A 153 3.30 -2.26 -3.11
C ALA A 153 2.20 -3.02 -2.35
N PHE A 154 1.98 -4.31 -2.64
CA PHE A 154 0.94 -5.13 -1.99
C PHE A 154 1.41 -5.90 -0.75
N MET A 155 2.68 -5.83 -0.37
CA MET A 155 3.18 -6.51 0.83
C MET A 155 2.43 -6.08 2.11
N PRO A 156 2.18 -4.77 2.37
CA PRO A 156 1.44 -4.35 3.57
C PRO A 156 0.00 -4.87 3.59
N PHE A 157 -0.63 -5.06 2.42
CA PHE A 157 -1.97 -5.60 2.32
C PHE A 157 -2.08 -6.98 3.00
N SER A 158 -1.12 -7.87 2.73
CA SER A 158 -1.06 -9.20 3.33
C SER A 158 -0.94 -9.14 4.87
N PHE A 159 -0.17 -8.16 5.38
CA PHE A 159 0.02 -7.92 6.81
C PHE A 159 -1.29 -7.51 7.48
N PHE A 160 -1.98 -6.50 6.95
CA PHE A 160 -3.23 -6.02 7.52
C PHE A 160 -4.32 -7.08 7.47
N LEU A 161 -4.42 -7.86 6.39
CA LEU A 161 -5.40 -8.94 6.28
C LEU A 161 -5.16 -10.04 7.31
N LEU A 162 -3.92 -10.48 7.49
CA LEU A 162 -3.53 -11.47 8.50
C LEU A 162 -3.92 -11.03 9.91
N LEU A 163 -3.88 -9.72 10.15
CA LEU A 163 -4.12 -9.11 11.45
C LEU A 163 -5.60 -8.88 11.73
N LEU A 164 -6.33 -8.37 10.74
CA LEU A 164 -7.73 -7.94 10.89
C LEU A 164 -8.73 -9.06 10.59
N THR A 165 -8.33 -10.14 9.91
CA THR A 165 -9.26 -11.16 9.44
C THR A 165 -8.81 -12.59 9.73
N ASP A 166 -9.75 -13.43 10.18
CA ASP A 166 -9.45 -14.83 10.50
C ASP A 166 -9.24 -15.70 9.25
N TRP A 167 -9.87 -15.34 8.13
CA TRP A 167 -9.76 -16.13 6.90
C TRP A 167 -8.39 -16.02 6.24
N ALA A 168 -7.68 -14.89 6.41
CA ALA A 168 -6.35 -14.65 5.87
C ALA A 168 -5.27 -15.54 6.50
N LYS A 169 -5.56 -16.16 7.65
CA LYS A 169 -4.70 -17.16 8.29
C LYS A 169 -4.56 -18.43 7.44
N ARG A 170 -5.51 -18.70 6.54
CA ARG A 170 -5.46 -19.83 5.60
C ARG A 170 -4.73 -19.39 4.32
N PRO A 171 -3.56 -19.98 4.00
CA PRO A 171 -2.70 -19.50 2.92
C PRO A 171 -3.41 -19.47 1.57
N VAL A 172 -4.09 -20.56 1.20
CA VAL A 172 -4.82 -20.68 -0.07
C VAL A 172 -5.90 -19.60 -0.20
N LYS A 173 -6.65 -19.29 0.88
CA LYS A 173 -7.70 -18.27 0.83
C LYS A 173 -7.11 -16.86 0.67
N LEU A 174 -5.99 -16.58 1.34
CA LEU A 174 -5.29 -15.32 1.20
C LEU A 174 -4.77 -15.15 -0.22
N LEU A 175 -3.99 -16.12 -0.72
CA LEU A 175 -3.36 -16.05 -2.02
C LEU A 175 -4.39 -15.93 -3.15
N LEU A 176 -5.49 -16.69 -3.12
CA LEU A 176 -6.54 -16.58 -4.13
C LEU A 176 -7.21 -15.20 -4.15
N ARG A 177 -7.49 -14.63 -2.97
CA ARG A 177 -8.10 -13.28 -2.90
C ARG A 177 -7.13 -12.19 -3.31
N MET A 178 -5.85 -12.32 -2.93
CA MET A 178 -4.82 -11.37 -3.34
C MET A 178 -4.59 -11.44 -4.85
N ALA A 179 -4.53 -12.64 -5.44
CA ALA A 179 -4.47 -12.80 -6.89
C ALA A 179 -5.65 -12.12 -7.58
N PHE A 180 -6.88 -12.35 -7.08
CA PHE A 180 -8.07 -11.69 -7.60
C PHE A 180 -7.98 -10.15 -7.50
N ILE A 181 -7.57 -9.60 -6.35
CA ILE A 181 -7.43 -8.16 -6.15
C ILE A 181 -6.39 -7.57 -7.11
N ILE A 182 -5.21 -8.20 -7.24
CA ILE A 182 -4.15 -7.71 -8.11
C ILE A 182 -4.65 -7.72 -9.57
N ILE A 183 -5.27 -8.81 -10.03
CA ILE A 183 -5.85 -8.88 -11.39
C ILE A 183 -6.90 -7.78 -11.61
N MET A 184 -7.77 -7.53 -10.63
CA MET A 184 -8.76 -6.44 -10.74
C MET A 184 -8.08 -5.07 -10.83
N VAL A 185 -6.98 -4.86 -10.09
CA VAL A 185 -6.20 -3.62 -10.16
C VAL A 185 -5.56 -3.46 -11.53
N GLU A 186 -4.89 -4.48 -12.07
CA GLU A 186 -4.31 -4.46 -13.42
C GLU A 186 -5.36 -4.16 -14.50
N ILE A 187 -6.54 -4.79 -14.41
CA ILE A 187 -7.66 -4.54 -15.32
C ILE A 187 -8.16 -3.10 -15.19
N LEU A 188 -8.33 -2.60 -13.95
CA LEU A 188 -8.73 -1.22 -13.72
C LEU A 188 -7.69 -0.26 -14.29
N GLN A 189 -6.40 -0.50 -14.07
CA GLN A 189 -5.31 0.32 -14.60
C GLN A 189 -5.30 0.31 -16.13
N PHE A 190 -5.64 -0.80 -16.77
CA PHE A 190 -5.84 -0.84 -18.21
C PHE A 190 -6.98 0.10 -18.66
N PHE A 191 -8.14 0.03 -18.01
CA PHE A 191 -9.29 0.87 -18.36
C PHE A 191 -9.15 2.34 -17.94
N THR A 192 -8.38 2.65 -16.91
CA THR A 192 -8.13 4.04 -16.52
C THR A 192 -7.02 4.69 -17.35
N LEU A 193 -6.44 3.96 -18.33
CA LEU A 193 -5.15 4.27 -18.96
C LEU A 193 -4.08 4.62 -17.90
N SER A 194 -4.30 3.99 -16.75
CA SER A 194 -3.57 3.90 -15.52
C SER A 194 -2.12 3.64 -15.74
N GLY A 195 -1.90 2.40 -16.14
CA GLY A 195 -0.66 1.78 -16.52
C GLY A 195 -0.96 0.65 -17.49
N THR A 196 0.08 -0.01 -17.95
CA THR A 196 0.03 -1.11 -18.90
C THR A 196 -0.47 -2.39 -18.24
N MET A 197 -1.29 -3.17 -18.95
CA MET A 197 -1.65 -4.51 -18.46
C MET A 197 -0.45 -5.42 -18.70
N ASP A 198 0.29 -5.71 -17.64
CA ASP A 198 1.50 -6.52 -17.69
C ASP A 198 1.39 -7.73 -16.77
N ILE A 199 1.61 -8.93 -17.32
CA ILE A 199 1.63 -10.15 -16.53
C ILE A 199 2.78 -10.15 -15.52
N ASP A 200 3.86 -9.44 -15.81
CA ASP A 200 5.01 -9.32 -14.92
C ASP A 200 4.69 -8.49 -13.69
N ASP A 201 3.85 -7.46 -13.82
CA ASP A 201 3.38 -6.66 -12.68
C ASP A 201 2.52 -7.50 -11.74
N PHE A 202 1.64 -8.36 -12.29
CA PHE A 202 0.95 -9.36 -11.50
C PHE A 202 1.92 -10.31 -10.78
N ILE A 203 2.94 -10.84 -11.48
CA ILE A 203 3.92 -11.76 -10.91
C ILE A 203 4.71 -11.09 -9.77
N LEU A 204 5.15 -9.84 -9.96
CA LEU A 204 5.88 -9.07 -8.96
C LEU A 204 5.00 -8.79 -7.73
N ASN A 205 3.81 -8.22 -7.94
CA ASN A 205 2.86 -7.95 -6.86
C ASN A 205 2.51 -9.24 -6.08
N PHE A 206 2.24 -10.35 -6.78
CA PHE A 206 1.85 -11.61 -6.18
C PHE A 206 3.02 -12.28 -5.42
N SER A 207 4.22 -12.25 -5.98
CA SER A 207 5.43 -12.77 -5.32
C SER A 207 5.78 -11.97 -4.08
N GLY A 208 5.59 -10.65 -4.11
CA GLY A 208 5.72 -9.78 -2.94
C GLY A 208 4.78 -10.19 -1.81
N VAL A 209 3.50 -10.36 -2.12
CA VAL A 209 2.47 -10.85 -1.17
C VAL A 209 2.84 -12.22 -0.58
N LEU A 210 3.34 -13.13 -1.41
CA LEU A 210 3.76 -14.45 -0.98
C LEU A 210 4.94 -14.35 0.00
N LEU A 211 5.95 -13.57 -0.34
CA LEU A 211 7.13 -13.36 0.50
C LEU A 211 6.75 -12.73 1.84
N SER A 212 5.99 -11.64 1.83
CA SER A 212 5.55 -10.97 3.07
C SER A 212 4.69 -11.89 3.93
N TYR A 213 3.80 -12.68 3.33
CA TYR A 213 3.01 -13.68 4.06
C TYR A 213 3.89 -14.74 4.73
N ILE A 214 4.88 -15.29 4.01
CA ILE A 214 5.83 -16.26 4.54
C ILE A 214 6.59 -15.65 5.71
N ILE A 215 7.20 -14.48 5.53
CA ILE A 215 7.94 -13.77 6.58
C ILE A 215 7.05 -13.62 7.81
N LEU A 216 5.85 -13.06 7.67
CA LEU A 216 4.95 -12.82 8.80
C LEU A 216 4.57 -14.11 9.51
N ARG A 217 4.26 -15.16 8.78
CA ARG A 217 3.84 -16.45 9.35
C ARG A 217 4.94 -17.11 10.18
N PHE A 218 6.20 -16.97 9.78
CA PHE A 218 7.35 -17.57 10.47
C PHE A 218 8.01 -16.64 11.51
N THR A 219 7.64 -15.35 11.54
CA THR A 219 8.19 -14.38 12.50
C THR A 219 7.44 -14.43 13.83
N PRO A 220 8.11 -14.24 15.00
CA PRO A 220 7.46 -14.19 16.32
C PRO A 220 6.37 -13.11 16.43
N LEU A 221 6.42 -12.09 15.57
CA LEU A 221 5.41 -11.04 15.44
C LEU A 221 4.00 -11.62 15.28
N TYR A 222 3.80 -12.63 14.42
CA TYR A 222 2.49 -13.25 14.25
C TYR A 222 1.99 -13.92 15.53
N LYS A 223 2.87 -14.62 16.25
CA LYS A 223 2.52 -15.25 17.54
C LYS A 223 2.12 -14.19 18.57
N SER A 224 2.89 -13.13 18.70
CA SER A 224 2.60 -12.04 19.66
C SER A 224 1.31 -11.28 19.32
N LEU A 225 1.12 -10.87 18.07
CA LEU A 225 -0.08 -10.14 17.61
C LEU A 225 -1.35 -11.02 17.68
N SER A 226 -1.24 -12.32 17.42
CA SER A 226 -2.37 -13.25 17.54
C SER A 226 -2.88 -13.40 18.98
N VAL A 227 -2.01 -13.22 19.98
CA VAL A 227 -2.39 -13.26 21.40
C VAL A 227 -3.16 -12.00 21.79
N PHE A 228 -2.77 -10.82 21.28
CA PHE A 228 -3.47 -9.56 21.56
C PHE A 228 -4.77 -9.37 20.77
N LEU A 229 -4.98 -10.10 19.67
CA LEU A 229 -6.17 -9.99 18.83
C LEU A 229 -7.15 -11.16 18.96
N LYS A 230 -6.88 -12.10 19.87
CA LYS A 230 -7.85 -13.13 20.24
C LYS A 230 -9.15 -12.46 20.67
N LYS A 231 -10.22 -12.82 19.96
CA LYS A 231 -11.61 -12.61 20.39
C LYS A 231 -11.83 -13.24 21.75
#